data_AF-U1MRU3-F1
#
_entry.id   AF-U1MRU3-F1
#
_cell.length_a   1.000
_cell.length_b   1.000
_cell.length_c   1.000
_cell.angle_alpha   90.00
_cell.angle_beta   90.00
_cell.angle_gamma   90.00
#
_symmetry.space_group_name_H-M   'P 1'
#
loop_
_entity.id
_entity.type
_entity.pdbx_description
1 polymer ?
#
loop_
_entity_poly.entity_id
_entity_poly.type
_entity_poly.pdbx_seq_one_letter_code
_entity_poly.pdbx_strand_id
1 'polypeptide(L)'
;MKLRFGGSKTYPNGAVPLAATLDLLRARGMAVTCDQVPNEIAKTHLLEPLPVSEFSRRFTPATNTVWKYSSEAEARRLANLFVEVLQNQVVCEEGVLDTLQWCLYEALDNVFQHSEAASGYAMMQLHWQRRLCAISVADTGIGIQRSLWTGIGAGTAKYALADVREPHQAVQFALRQGATRRPNYNQGNGLFGLRRAAELNQGKLAVRSGWGYWALVEGEVTEQTDRQRPLIDMERHQGTWVDWEVDCSTPVLLRDVLPSKTTRSDVLESIEVATGFHRVMLNEINKAVGSRNAGTAVRNRLLNYLKAGAPSLVVDFTGFRGVVSSSFADEVFGKLALELGELPFRRRVFLESISETNRALIERAVQMRLDEPVAT
;
A
#
# COMPACT_ATOMS: atom_id res chain seq x y z
N MET A 1 10.26 16.16 -26.87
CA MET A 1 10.89 16.43 -25.56
C MET A 1 12.07 15.48 -25.36
N LYS A 2 13.18 15.98 -24.79
CA LYS A 2 14.36 15.18 -24.50
C LYS A 2 14.56 15.10 -22.99
N LEU A 3 14.61 13.89 -22.44
CA LEU A 3 14.81 13.62 -21.02
C LEU A 3 16.24 13.13 -20.77
N ARG A 4 16.84 13.60 -19.68
CA ARG A 4 18.12 13.12 -19.17
C ARG A 4 17.99 12.82 -17.68
N PHE A 5 18.42 11.63 -17.28
CA PHE A 5 18.46 11.24 -15.88
C PHE A 5 19.82 11.60 -15.28
N GLY A 6 19.83 12.33 -14.17
CA GLY A 6 21.05 12.71 -13.44
C GLY A 6 21.55 11.64 -12.46
N GLY A 7 20.86 10.50 -12.34
CA GLY A 7 21.18 9.40 -11.43
C GLY A 7 20.36 8.15 -11.74
N SER A 8 20.54 7.10 -10.92
CA SER A 8 19.88 5.79 -11.11
C SER A 8 18.84 5.45 -10.04
N LYS A 9 18.73 6.25 -8.98
CA LYS A 9 17.76 6.03 -7.90
C LYS A 9 16.38 6.52 -8.32
N THR A 10 15.38 5.71 -8.04
CA THR A 10 13.98 5.98 -8.38
C THR A 10 13.12 5.75 -7.15
N TYR A 11 12.31 6.75 -6.81
CA TYR A 11 11.39 6.73 -5.67
C TYR A 11 9.97 7.04 -6.15
N PRO A 12 8.91 6.53 -5.48
CA PRO A 12 7.53 6.67 -5.95
C PRO A 12 7.14 8.12 -6.19
N ASN A 13 7.47 9.02 -5.25
CA ASN A 13 7.13 10.44 -5.29
C ASN A 13 7.71 11.23 -6.47
N GLY A 14 8.76 10.71 -7.12
CA GLY A 14 9.27 11.25 -8.38
C GLY A 14 8.79 10.45 -9.59
N ALA A 15 8.77 9.12 -9.47
CA ALA A 15 8.52 8.21 -10.57
C ALA A 15 7.08 8.25 -11.07
N VAL A 16 6.12 8.20 -10.15
CA VAL A 16 4.69 8.14 -10.46
C VAL A 16 4.18 9.42 -11.12
N PRO A 17 4.40 10.63 -10.56
CA PRO A 17 3.95 11.85 -11.24
C PRO A 17 4.67 12.11 -12.57
N LEU A 18 5.95 11.72 -12.69
CA LEU A 18 6.67 11.81 -13.96
C LEU A 18 6.06 10.86 -15.00
N ALA A 19 5.87 9.59 -14.65
CA ALA A 19 5.25 8.59 -15.50
C ALA A 19 3.86 9.02 -16.01
N ALA A 20 3.00 9.48 -15.10
CA ALA A 20 1.68 10.00 -15.41
C ALA A 20 1.75 11.18 -16.41
N THR A 21 2.68 12.10 -16.17
CA THR A 21 2.94 13.24 -17.06
C THR A 21 3.37 12.76 -18.45
N LEU A 22 4.37 11.87 -18.53
CA LEU A 22 4.89 11.39 -19.81
C LEU A 22 3.83 10.66 -20.62
N ASP A 23 2.99 9.85 -19.98
CA ASP A 23 1.91 9.14 -20.67
C ASP A 23 0.91 10.13 -21.29
N LEU A 24 0.49 11.16 -20.54
CA LEU A 24 -0.38 12.21 -21.08
C LEU A 24 0.26 12.98 -22.24
N LEU A 25 1.54 13.33 -22.13
CA LEU A 25 2.24 14.06 -23.20
C LEU A 25 2.34 13.20 -24.48
N ARG A 26 2.58 11.89 -24.35
CA ARG A 26 2.57 10.96 -25.49
C ARG A 26 1.19 10.82 -26.11
N ALA A 27 0.14 10.73 -25.28
CA ALA A 27 -1.24 10.70 -25.76
C ALA A 27 -1.62 11.97 -26.56
N ARG A 28 -0.96 13.10 -26.27
CA ARG A 28 -1.08 14.36 -27.03
C ARG A 28 -0.15 14.44 -28.25
N GLY A 29 0.50 13.35 -28.63
CA GLY A 29 1.36 13.27 -29.81
C GLY A 29 2.79 13.78 -29.62
N MET A 30 3.22 14.08 -28.39
CA MET A 30 4.60 14.52 -28.17
C MET A 30 5.56 13.33 -28.11
N ALA A 31 6.57 13.35 -28.99
CA ALA A 31 7.67 12.40 -28.92
C ALA A 31 8.56 12.69 -27.70
N VAL A 32 8.67 11.72 -26.80
CA VAL A 32 9.59 11.74 -25.65
C VAL A 32 10.78 10.86 -25.97
N THR A 33 11.99 11.43 -25.97
CA THR A 33 13.24 10.71 -26.24
C THR A 33 14.12 10.74 -25.01
N CYS A 34 14.81 9.63 -24.74
CA CYS A 34 15.80 9.54 -23.68
C CYS A 34 17.04 8.82 -24.22
N ASP A 35 18.18 9.51 -24.25
CA ASP A 35 19.39 9.00 -24.92
C ASP A 35 20.01 7.80 -24.18
N GLN A 36 19.90 7.77 -22.85
CA GLN A 36 20.44 6.73 -21.98
C GLN A 36 19.57 6.56 -20.74
N VAL A 37 18.81 5.47 -20.69
CA VAL A 37 18.00 5.11 -19.53
C VAL A 37 18.80 4.13 -18.66
N PRO A 38 19.19 4.50 -17.43
CA PRO A 38 19.82 3.57 -16.51
C PRO A 38 18.95 2.32 -16.32
N ASN A 39 19.56 1.13 -16.27
CA ASN A 39 18.83 -0.13 -16.14
C ASN A 39 17.89 -0.17 -14.92
N GLU A 40 18.33 0.42 -13.79
CA GLU A 40 17.49 0.51 -12.59
C GLU A 40 16.24 1.37 -12.80
N ILE A 41 16.31 2.42 -13.62
CA ILE A 41 15.14 3.23 -13.99
C ILE A 41 14.25 2.44 -14.96
N ALA A 42 14.84 1.76 -15.95
CA ALA A 42 14.08 0.97 -16.92
C ALA A 42 13.22 -0.11 -16.26
N LYS A 43 13.77 -0.83 -15.26
CA LYS A 43 13.04 -1.82 -14.47
C LYS A 43 11.83 -1.27 -13.72
N THR A 44 11.79 0.04 -13.47
CA THR A 44 10.64 0.64 -12.78
C THR A 44 9.45 0.88 -13.69
N HIS A 45 9.61 0.74 -15.00
CA HIS A 45 8.56 1.07 -15.96
C HIS A 45 8.08 2.54 -15.86
N LEU A 46 8.91 3.43 -15.30
CA LEU A 46 8.59 4.87 -15.20
C LEU A 46 8.33 5.49 -16.58
N LEU A 47 9.14 5.13 -17.58
CA LEU A 47 8.97 5.67 -18.92
C LEU A 47 7.77 5.06 -19.63
N GLU A 48 7.43 3.80 -19.39
CA GLU A 48 6.32 3.09 -20.03
C GLU A 48 5.59 2.28 -18.95
N PRO A 49 4.65 2.93 -18.22
CA PRO A 49 3.97 2.30 -17.10
C PRO A 49 3.21 1.05 -17.51
N LEU A 50 3.31 0.00 -16.71
CA LEU A 50 2.65 -1.27 -17.02
C LEU A 50 1.17 -1.22 -16.63
N PRO A 51 0.25 -1.66 -17.51
CA PRO A 51 -1.13 -1.87 -17.14
C PRO A 51 -1.26 -2.91 -16.01
N VAL A 52 -2.14 -2.66 -15.03
CA VAL A 52 -2.43 -3.64 -13.96
C VAL A 52 -2.93 -4.97 -14.53
N SER A 53 -3.61 -4.95 -15.67
CA SER A 53 -4.06 -6.15 -16.39
C SER A 53 -2.92 -7.07 -16.86
N GLU A 54 -1.70 -6.53 -17.01
CA GLU A 54 -0.51 -7.28 -17.42
C GLU A 54 0.31 -7.81 -16.23
N PHE A 55 -0.15 -7.59 -14.99
CA PHE A 55 0.55 -8.08 -13.82
C PHE A 55 0.70 -9.61 -13.87
N SER A 56 1.94 -10.07 -13.75
CA SER A 56 2.28 -11.47 -13.59
C SER A 56 3.28 -11.64 -12.46
N ARG A 57 2.88 -12.34 -11.39
CA ARG A 57 3.73 -12.65 -10.23
C ARG A 57 5.05 -13.35 -10.61
N ARG A 58 5.11 -14.01 -11.77
CA ARG A 58 6.30 -14.72 -12.26
C ARG A 58 7.31 -13.79 -12.95
N PHE A 59 6.85 -12.75 -13.62
CA PHE A 59 7.68 -11.96 -14.54
C PHE A 59 7.86 -10.52 -14.09
N THR A 60 6.89 -9.97 -13.35
CA THR A 60 6.85 -8.55 -13.03
C THR A 60 6.78 -8.35 -11.52
N PRO A 61 7.74 -7.64 -10.90
CA PRO A 61 7.66 -7.32 -9.49
C PRO A 61 6.51 -6.34 -9.27
N ALA A 62 5.69 -6.62 -8.26
CA ALA A 62 4.60 -5.73 -7.85
C ALA A 62 5.13 -4.40 -7.28
N THR A 63 6.22 -4.46 -6.50
CA THR A 63 6.93 -3.28 -5.98
C THR A 63 7.99 -2.80 -6.95
N ASN A 64 8.41 -1.55 -6.77
CA ASN A 64 9.40 -0.88 -7.64
C ASN A 64 8.96 -0.74 -9.10
N THR A 65 7.68 -0.95 -9.41
CA THR A 65 7.08 -0.83 -10.75
C THR A 65 6.02 0.25 -10.72
N VAL A 66 6.02 1.14 -11.72
CA VAL A 66 4.93 2.09 -11.95
C VAL A 66 3.82 1.38 -12.69
N TRP A 67 2.69 1.24 -12.01
CA TRP A 67 1.48 0.63 -12.54
C TRP A 67 0.52 1.70 -13.04
N LYS A 68 -0.11 1.44 -14.19
CA LYS A 68 -1.23 2.20 -14.73
C LYS A 68 -2.52 1.41 -14.55
N TYR A 69 -3.56 2.04 -14.03
CA TYR A 69 -4.88 1.45 -13.87
C TYR A 69 -5.95 2.37 -14.45
N SER A 70 -6.97 1.80 -15.06
CA SER A 70 -7.99 2.53 -15.85
C SER A 70 -9.43 2.25 -15.41
N SER A 71 -9.61 1.58 -14.27
CA SER A 71 -10.93 1.36 -13.67
C SER A 71 -10.84 1.17 -12.16
N GLU A 72 -11.95 1.38 -11.44
CA GLU A 72 -12.09 1.09 -10.01
C GLU A 72 -11.76 -0.40 -9.70
N ALA A 73 -12.13 -1.30 -10.61
CA ALA A 73 -11.79 -2.73 -10.48
C ALA A 73 -10.27 -2.96 -10.53
N GLU A 74 -9.54 -2.26 -11.39
CA GLU A 74 -8.07 -2.31 -11.43
C GLU A 74 -7.43 -1.64 -10.22
N ALA A 75 -8.00 -0.52 -9.75
CA ALA A 75 -7.57 0.12 -8.51
C ALA A 75 -7.66 -0.85 -7.33
N ARG A 76 -8.80 -1.53 -7.15
CA ARG A 76 -8.98 -2.55 -6.11
C ARG A 76 -8.01 -3.73 -6.28
N ARG A 77 -7.77 -4.20 -7.51
CA ARG A 77 -6.78 -5.25 -7.78
C ARG A 77 -5.36 -4.82 -7.35
N LEU A 78 -4.97 -3.58 -7.67
CA LEU A 78 -3.66 -3.06 -7.33
C LEU A 78 -3.48 -2.84 -5.83
N ALA A 79 -4.50 -2.31 -5.15
CA ALA A 79 -4.51 -2.19 -3.69
C ALA A 79 -4.30 -3.55 -3.00
N ASN A 80 -5.08 -4.56 -3.41
CA ASN A 80 -4.94 -5.93 -2.91
C ASN A 80 -3.54 -6.50 -3.15
N LEU A 81 -2.97 -6.28 -4.33
CA LEU A 81 -1.63 -6.71 -4.66
C LEU A 81 -0.58 -6.06 -3.74
N PHE A 82 -0.69 -4.75 -3.48
CA PHE A 82 0.21 -4.05 -2.58
C PHE A 82 0.09 -4.53 -1.14
N VAL A 83 -1.13 -4.73 -0.63
CA VAL A 83 -1.37 -5.29 0.72
C VAL A 83 -0.78 -6.70 0.83
N GLU A 84 -1.01 -7.57 -0.17
CA GLU A 84 -0.47 -8.93 -0.20
C GLU A 84 1.07 -8.92 -0.15
N VAL A 85 1.70 -8.05 -0.94
CA VAL A 85 3.16 -7.94 -0.99
C VAL A 85 3.71 -7.44 0.34
N LEU A 86 3.08 -6.43 0.95
CA LEU A 86 3.48 -5.96 2.27
C LEU A 86 3.35 -7.06 3.32
N GLN A 87 2.20 -7.73 3.36
CA GLN A 87 1.91 -8.81 4.31
C GLN A 87 2.93 -9.96 4.21
N ASN A 88 3.45 -10.23 3.03
CA ASN A 88 4.42 -11.29 2.80
C ASN A 88 5.88 -10.83 3.07
N GLN A 89 6.21 -9.56 2.84
CA GLN A 89 7.62 -9.12 2.86
C GLN A 89 8.03 -8.40 4.14
N VAL A 90 7.09 -7.82 4.88
CA VAL A 90 7.37 -7.02 6.08
C VAL A 90 6.44 -7.46 7.21
N VAL A 91 7.01 -7.65 8.41
CA VAL A 91 6.21 -7.82 9.63
C VAL A 91 5.73 -6.44 10.08
N CYS A 92 4.43 -6.30 10.25
CA CYS A 92 3.73 -5.07 10.58
C CYS A 92 3.22 -5.11 12.03
N GLU A 93 3.33 -4.00 12.76
CA GLU A 93 2.64 -3.86 14.06
C GLU A 93 1.12 -3.80 13.91
N GLU A 94 0.43 -3.89 15.05
CA GLU A 94 -1.03 -3.93 15.14
C GLU A 94 -1.70 -2.80 14.33
N GLY A 95 -2.71 -3.16 13.54
CA GLY A 95 -3.55 -2.28 12.73
C GLY A 95 -2.88 -1.62 11.51
N VAL A 96 -1.56 -1.74 11.33
CA VAL A 96 -0.85 -1.15 10.18
C VAL A 96 -1.40 -1.68 8.85
N LEU A 97 -1.61 -3.00 8.73
CA LEU A 97 -2.09 -3.60 7.48
C LEU A 97 -3.50 -3.13 7.11
N ASP A 98 -4.43 -3.13 8.06
CA ASP A 98 -5.81 -2.68 7.83
C ASP A 98 -5.85 -1.19 7.48
N THR A 99 -5.07 -0.38 8.22
CA THR A 99 -4.96 1.06 7.97
C THR A 99 -4.40 1.33 6.58
N LEU A 100 -3.36 0.60 6.17
CA LEU A 100 -2.76 0.79 4.85
C LEU A 100 -3.68 0.30 3.72
N GLN A 101 -4.36 -0.84 3.91
CA GLN A 101 -5.36 -1.36 2.98
C GLN A 101 -6.43 -0.30 2.72
N TRP A 102 -6.98 0.29 3.78
CA TRP A 102 -7.95 1.36 3.66
C TRP A 102 -7.38 2.59 2.93
N CYS A 103 -6.18 3.05 3.32
CA CYS A 103 -5.53 4.20 2.67
C CYS A 103 -5.30 3.96 1.17
N LEU A 104 -4.89 2.75 0.79
CA LEU A 104 -4.69 2.38 -0.61
C LEU A 104 -5.98 2.41 -1.41
N TYR A 105 -7.07 1.86 -0.87
CA TYR A 105 -8.37 1.91 -1.53
C TYR A 105 -8.83 3.34 -1.75
N GLU A 106 -8.78 4.19 -0.73
CA GLU A 106 -9.22 5.58 -0.84
C GLU A 106 -8.36 6.39 -1.79
N ALA A 107 -7.03 6.26 -1.70
CA ALA A 107 -6.12 7.01 -2.56
C ALA A 107 -6.26 6.62 -4.03
N LEU A 108 -6.39 5.32 -4.33
CA LEU A 108 -6.51 4.84 -5.71
C LEU A 108 -7.89 5.15 -6.31
N ASP A 109 -8.96 5.05 -5.52
CA ASP A 109 -10.34 5.29 -5.96
C ASP A 109 -10.64 6.78 -6.18
N ASN A 110 -10.01 7.66 -5.39
CA ASN A 110 -10.12 9.12 -5.54
C ASN A 110 -9.82 9.60 -6.97
N VAL A 111 -8.96 8.89 -7.71
CA VAL A 111 -8.67 9.20 -9.10
C VAL A 111 -9.94 9.20 -9.95
N PHE A 112 -10.77 8.16 -9.89
CA PHE A 112 -11.98 8.08 -10.72
C PHE A 112 -13.12 8.92 -10.16
N GLN A 113 -13.18 9.09 -8.84
CA GLN A 113 -14.26 9.86 -8.21
C GLN A 113 -14.11 11.38 -8.36
N HIS A 114 -12.87 11.89 -8.41
CA HIS A 114 -12.61 13.32 -8.22
C HIS A 114 -11.74 13.99 -9.29
N SER A 115 -10.96 13.24 -10.06
CA SER A 115 -9.98 13.83 -10.99
C SER A 115 -10.48 14.02 -12.42
N GLU A 116 -11.53 13.31 -12.84
CA GLU A 116 -11.95 13.22 -14.26
C GLU A 116 -10.88 12.63 -15.20
N ALA A 117 -9.80 12.05 -14.65
CA ALA A 117 -8.78 11.36 -15.42
C ALA A 117 -9.26 9.98 -15.90
N ALA A 118 -8.78 9.57 -17.07
CA ALA A 118 -9.05 8.23 -17.62
C ALA A 118 -8.26 7.11 -16.93
N SER A 119 -7.15 7.46 -16.28
CA SER A 119 -6.26 6.50 -15.62
C SER A 119 -5.58 7.11 -14.41
N GLY A 120 -5.27 6.26 -13.43
CA GLY A 120 -4.35 6.56 -12.35
C GLY A 120 -3.05 5.78 -12.47
N TYR A 121 -2.06 6.23 -11.71
CA TYR A 121 -0.73 5.66 -11.67
C TYR A 121 -0.32 5.44 -10.23
N ALA A 122 0.34 4.32 -9.93
CA ALA A 122 0.83 4.08 -8.59
C ALA A 122 2.10 3.22 -8.55
N MET A 123 2.89 3.41 -7.50
CA MET A 123 4.09 2.62 -7.23
C MET A 123 4.24 2.45 -5.73
N MET A 124 4.57 1.23 -5.30
CA MET A 124 4.95 0.91 -3.93
C MET A 124 6.42 0.49 -3.87
N GLN A 125 7.14 0.97 -2.85
CA GLN A 125 8.47 0.50 -2.48
C GLN A 125 8.49 0.06 -1.03
N LEU A 126 9.18 -1.06 -0.77
CA LEU A 126 9.38 -1.59 0.58
C LEU A 126 10.85 -1.50 0.94
N HIS A 127 11.16 -0.81 2.03
CA HIS A 127 12.48 -0.76 2.63
C HIS A 127 12.52 -1.70 3.84
N TRP A 128 12.67 -3.01 3.58
CA TRP A 128 12.50 -4.06 4.58
C TRP A 128 13.39 -3.90 5.82
N GLN A 129 14.64 -3.45 5.67
CA GLN A 129 15.56 -3.20 6.79
C GLN A 129 15.06 -2.11 7.75
N ARG A 130 14.35 -1.11 7.21
CA ARG A 130 13.78 -0.01 7.97
C ARG A 130 12.30 -0.23 8.31
N ARG A 131 11.72 -1.36 7.90
CA ARG A 131 10.28 -1.66 7.97
C ARG A 131 9.42 -0.48 7.45
N LEU A 132 9.86 0.19 6.39
CA LEU A 132 9.19 1.36 5.82
C LEU A 132 8.51 1.01 4.50
N CYS A 133 7.25 1.39 4.34
CA CYS A 133 6.48 1.29 3.11
C CYS A 133 6.28 2.69 2.51
N ALA A 134 6.75 2.92 1.30
CA ALA A 134 6.58 4.18 0.58
C ALA A 134 5.67 3.97 -0.63
N ILE A 135 4.63 4.79 -0.75
CA ILE A 135 3.63 4.69 -1.82
C ILE A 135 3.41 6.07 -2.43
N SER A 136 3.22 6.10 -3.75
CA SER A 136 2.75 7.28 -4.47
C SER A 136 1.62 6.87 -5.39
N VAL A 137 0.59 7.71 -5.45
CA VAL A 137 -0.52 7.64 -6.39
C VAL A 137 -0.63 8.98 -7.11
N ALA A 138 -0.78 8.97 -8.44
CA ALA A 138 -0.98 10.17 -9.23
C ALA A 138 -2.05 10.02 -10.30
N ASP A 139 -2.66 11.14 -10.64
CA ASP A 139 -3.52 11.30 -11.81
C ASP A 139 -3.08 12.53 -12.64
N THR A 140 -3.66 12.65 -13.82
CA THR A 140 -3.44 13.80 -14.72
C THR A 140 -4.71 14.61 -14.92
N GLY A 141 -5.63 14.58 -13.96
CA GLY A 141 -6.95 15.18 -14.05
C GLY A 141 -6.99 16.67 -13.70
N ILE A 142 -8.19 17.15 -13.37
CA ILE A 142 -8.50 18.57 -13.15
C ILE A 142 -7.83 19.16 -11.89
N GLY A 143 -7.37 18.32 -10.96
CA GLY A 143 -6.82 18.74 -9.67
C GLY A 143 -7.88 19.04 -8.60
N ILE A 144 -7.46 18.99 -7.34
CA ILE A 144 -8.28 19.18 -6.13
C ILE A 144 -9.01 20.52 -6.15
N GLN A 145 -8.30 21.63 -6.35
CA GLN A 145 -8.90 22.96 -6.28
C GLN A 145 -10.07 23.12 -7.26
N ARG A 146 -9.86 22.71 -8.50
CA ARG A 146 -10.88 22.77 -9.54
C ARG A 146 -12.05 21.83 -9.26
N SER A 147 -11.76 20.63 -8.75
CA SER A 147 -12.79 19.69 -8.32
C SER A 147 -13.69 20.30 -7.23
N LEU A 148 -13.11 20.95 -6.22
CA LEU A 148 -13.84 21.65 -5.15
C LEU A 148 -14.69 22.82 -5.70
N TRP A 149 -14.12 23.65 -6.58
CA TRP A 149 -14.87 24.75 -7.22
C TRP A 149 -16.07 24.26 -8.02
N THR A 150 -15.96 23.12 -8.70
CA THR A 150 -17.08 22.54 -9.44
C THR A 150 -18.19 22.07 -8.49
N GLY A 151 -17.86 21.64 -7.27
CA GLY A 151 -18.83 21.34 -6.21
C GLY A 151 -19.60 22.58 -5.72
N ILE A 152 -18.89 23.71 -5.57
CA ILE A 152 -19.48 25.02 -5.23
C ILE A 152 -20.43 25.49 -6.33
N GLY A 153 -19.98 25.47 -7.59
CA GLY A 153 -20.81 25.90 -8.73
C GLY A 153 -22.07 25.06 -8.93
N ALA A 154 -22.04 23.77 -8.53
CA ALA A 154 -23.18 22.88 -8.56
C ALA A 154 -24.13 23.01 -7.34
N GLY A 155 -23.83 23.89 -6.37
CA GLY A 155 -24.65 24.08 -5.16
C GLY A 155 -24.59 22.90 -4.16
N THR A 156 -23.59 22.02 -4.29
CA THR A 156 -23.45 20.81 -3.47
C THR A 156 -22.45 20.96 -2.32
N ALA A 157 -21.61 22.00 -2.35
CA ALA A 157 -20.60 22.27 -1.34
C ALA A 157 -21.20 22.92 -0.08
N LYS A 158 -20.66 22.55 1.08
CA LYS A 158 -20.97 23.15 2.40
C LYS A 158 -19.92 24.19 2.84
N TYR A 159 -19.08 24.65 1.91
CA TYR A 159 -17.95 25.56 2.14
C TYR A 159 -17.96 26.67 1.09
N ALA A 160 -17.31 27.79 1.40
CA ALA A 160 -17.28 28.97 0.53
C ALA A 160 -16.08 28.97 -0.40
N LEU A 161 -16.17 29.72 -1.51
CA LEU A 161 -15.05 29.90 -2.45
C LEU A 161 -13.80 30.48 -1.77
N ALA A 162 -14.00 31.34 -0.77
CA ALA A 162 -12.92 31.95 0.00
C ALA A 162 -12.07 30.91 0.75
N ASP A 163 -12.64 29.77 1.15
CA ASP A 163 -11.94 28.72 1.90
C ASP A 163 -10.97 27.90 1.04
N VAL A 164 -11.13 27.95 -0.29
CA VAL A 164 -10.40 27.13 -1.28
C VAL A 164 -9.84 27.98 -2.42
N ARG A 165 -9.65 29.29 -2.17
CA ARG A 165 -9.21 30.26 -3.17
C ARG A 165 -7.75 30.07 -3.54
N GLU A 166 -6.88 29.86 -2.55
CA GLU A 166 -5.48 29.55 -2.83
C GLU A 166 -5.29 28.04 -3.06
N PRO A 167 -4.45 27.62 -4.03
CA PRO A 167 -4.22 26.21 -4.32
C PRO A 167 -3.82 25.36 -3.11
N HIS A 168 -2.95 25.88 -2.23
CA HIS A 168 -2.56 25.16 -1.01
C HIS A 168 -3.72 25.03 0.00
N GLN A 169 -4.57 26.05 0.12
CA GLN A 169 -5.76 26.02 0.98
C GLN A 169 -6.75 24.96 0.49
N ALA A 170 -6.91 24.80 -0.82
CA ALA A 170 -7.74 23.75 -1.39
C ALA A 170 -7.21 22.34 -1.05
N VAL A 171 -5.89 22.13 -1.09
CA VAL A 171 -5.27 20.88 -0.66
C VAL A 171 -5.47 20.67 0.85
N GLN A 172 -5.19 21.69 1.66
CA GLN A 172 -5.39 21.64 3.10
C GLN A 172 -6.85 21.34 3.47
N PHE A 173 -7.80 21.92 2.74
CA PHE A 173 -9.23 21.67 2.90
C PHE A 173 -9.58 20.22 2.59
N ALA A 174 -9.06 19.66 1.49
CA ALA A 174 -9.30 18.26 1.12
C ALA A 174 -8.77 17.25 2.17
N LEU A 175 -7.81 17.68 3.00
CA LEU A 175 -7.26 16.90 4.12
C LEU A 175 -8.07 17.04 5.42
N ARG A 176 -9.15 17.84 5.44
CA ARG A 176 -10.06 17.97 6.61
C ARG A 176 -11.15 16.92 6.57
N GLN A 177 -11.63 16.52 7.74
CA GLN A 177 -12.76 15.60 7.87
C GLN A 177 -13.99 16.16 7.16
N GLY A 178 -14.68 15.32 6.38
CA GLY A 178 -15.91 15.69 5.68
C GLY A 178 -15.69 16.51 4.40
N ALA A 179 -14.45 16.63 3.92
CA ALA A 179 -14.15 17.31 2.67
C ALA A 179 -14.57 16.44 1.47
N THR A 180 -15.71 16.75 0.87
CA THR A 180 -16.24 16.01 -0.29
C THR A 180 -17.07 16.91 -1.21
N ARG A 181 -17.04 16.58 -2.50
CA ARG A 181 -17.92 17.18 -3.53
C ARG A 181 -19.32 16.54 -3.54
N ARG A 182 -19.50 15.35 -2.94
CA ARG A 182 -20.77 14.59 -2.96
C ARG A 182 -21.12 14.09 -1.55
N PRO A 183 -21.55 14.97 -0.64
CA PRO A 183 -21.80 14.62 0.77
C PRO A 183 -22.89 13.55 0.99
N ASN A 184 -23.75 13.32 -0.01
CA ASN A 184 -24.81 12.29 0.05
C ASN A 184 -24.34 10.91 -0.42
N TYR A 185 -23.16 10.80 -1.04
CA TYR A 185 -22.63 9.55 -1.60
C TYR A 185 -21.30 9.15 -0.95
N ASN A 186 -20.47 10.13 -0.60
CA ASN A 186 -19.14 9.93 -0.02
C ASN A 186 -19.02 10.70 1.28
N GLN A 187 -18.44 10.09 2.32
CA GLN A 187 -18.30 10.72 3.63
C GLN A 187 -17.21 11.80 3.69
N GLY A 188 -16.37 11.93 2.66
CA GLY A 188 -15.27 12.91 2.63
C GLY A 188 -14.15 12.62 3.63
N ASN A 189 -13.90 11.33 3.88
CA ASN A 189 -12.92 10.88 4.87
C ASN A 189 -11.61 10.40 4.24
N GLY A 190 -11.51 10.20 2.92
CA GLY A 190 -10.36 9.57 2.25
C GLY A 190 -9.00 10.21 2.61
N LEU A 191 -8.74 11.42 2.11
CA LEU A 191 -7.48 12.11 2.39
C LEU A 191 -7.30 12.52 3.86
N PHE A 192 -8.40 12.80 4.57
CA PHE A 192 -8.37 13.02 6.01
C PHE A 192 -7.85 11.78 6.77
N GLY A 193 -8.33 10.59 6.41
CA GLY A 193 -7.89 9.34 7.00
C GLY A 193 -6.44 9.03 6.67
N LEU A 194 -5.99 9.29 5.43
CA LEU A 194 -4.56 9.19 5.09
C LEU A 194 -3.70 10.11 5.96
N ARG A 195 -4.12 11.38 6.13
CA ARG A 195 -3.44 12.33 7.01
C ARG A 195 -3.39 11.82 8.44
N ARG A 196 -4.53 11.37 8.98
CA ARG A 196 -4.62 10.91 10.35
C ARG A 196 -3.80 9.64 10.60
N ALA A 197 -3.78 8.73 9.63
CA ALA A 197 -2.93 7.55 9.67
C ALA A 197 -1.44 7.93 9.71
N ALA A 198 -1.00 8.86 8.86
CA ALA A 198 0.39 9.33 8.87
C ALA A 198 0.76 10.02 10.20
N GLU A 199 -0.12 10.87 10.76
CA GLU A 199 0.08 11.51 12.06
C GLU A 199 0.25 10.48 13.20
N LEU A 200 -0.66 9.51 13.30
CA LEU A 200 -0.65 8.51 14.37
C LEU A 200 0.51 7.51 14.24
N ASN A 201 0.85 7.14 13.00
CA ASN A 201 1.94 6.22 12.69
C ASN A 201 3.33 6.89 12.74
N GLN A 202 3.41 8.22 12.90
CA GLN A 202 4.65 8.99 12.76
C GLN A 202 5.28 8.86 11.37
N GLY A 203 4.44 8.59 10.37
CA GLY A 203 4.82 8.49 8.97
C GLY A 203 4.95 9.86 8.30
N LYS A 204 4.93 9.85 6.97
CA LYS A 204 4.93 11.07 6.16
C LYS A 204 3.76 11.08 5.20
N LEU A 205 3.28 12.26 4.86
CA LEU A 205 2.29 12.47 3.82
C LEU A 205 2.64 13.74 3.06
N ALA A 206 2.61 13.71 1.74
CA ALA A 206 2.66 14.89 0.90
C ALA A 206 1.54 14.80 -0.15
N VAL A 207 0.86 15.91 -0.36
CA VAL A 207 -0.17 16.04 -1.39
C VAL A 207 0.18 17.25 -2.23
N ARG A 208 0.22 17.04 -3.55
CA ARG A 208 0.38 18.10 -4.52
C ARG A 208 -0.75 18.04 -5.53
N SER A 209 -1.35 19.18 -5.81
CA SER A 209 -2.39 19.30 -6.82
C SER A 209 -2.28 20.65 -7.50
N GLY A 210 -2.06 20.67 -8.82
CA GLY A 210 -1.80 21.91 -9.53
C GLY A 210 -0.68 22.71 -8.84
N TRP A 211 -0.93 23.96 -8.47
CA TRP A 211 0.07 24.76 -7.76
C TRP A 211 0.08 24.58 -6.24
N GLY A 212 -0.87 23.83 -5.69
CA GLY A 212 -0.99 23.60 -4.26
C GLY A 212 -0.08 22.48 -3.79
N TYR A 213 0.57 22.68 -2.65
CA TYR A 213 1.36 21.69 -1.95
C TYR A 213 1.06 21.73 -0.46
N TRP A 214 0.95 20.55 0.13
CA TRP A 214 0.87 20.34 1.57
C TRP A 214 1.68 19.10 1.93
N ALA A 215 2.43 19.13 3.02
CA ALA A 215 3.13 17.95 3.53
C ALA A 215 3.22 17.93 5.06
N LEU A 216 3.24 16.71 5.59
CA LEU A 216 3.53 16.35 6.97
C LEU A 216 4.81 15.51 6.96
N VAL A 217 5.85 16.02 7.60
CA VAL A 217 7.13 15.34 7.76
C VAL A 217 7.60 15.54 9.19
N GLU A 218 7.88 14.45 9.92
CA GLU A 218 8.38 14.51 11.31
C GLU A 218 7.45 15.32 12.24
N GLY A 219 6.13 15.24 12.01
CA GLY A 219 5.12 15.97 12.78
C GLY A 219 4.92 17.44 12.35
N GLU A 220 5.79 17.97 11.49
CA GLU A 220 5.74 19.34 11.02
C GLU A 220 4.98 19.48 9.70
N VAL A 221 4.14 20.51 9.61
CA VAL A 221 3.33 20.79 8.42
C VAL A 221 3.98 21.89 7.59
N THR A 222 4.16 21.62 6.30
CA THR A 222 4.58 22.62 5.30
C THR A 222 3.50 22.78 4.24
N GLU A 223 3.13 24.01 3.93
CA GLU A 223 2.16 24.31 2.87
C GLU A 223 2.65 25.46 1.98
N GLN A 224 2.41 25.34 0.68
CA GLN A 224 2.91 26.31 -0.29
C GLN A 224 2.04 26.35 -1.54
N THR A 225 1.88 27.55 -2.10
CA THR A 225 1.43 27.72 -3.49
C THR A 225 2.60 28.13 -4.38
N ASP A 226 2.90 27.29 -5.37
CA ASP A 226 3.97 27.53 -6.34
C ASP A 226 3.38 27.74 -7.73
N ARG A 227 3.13 29.01 -8.08
CA ARG A 227 2.61 29.42 -9.39
C ARG A 227 3.66 29.46 -10.49
N GLN A 228 4.94 29.32 -10.15
CA GLN A 228 6.04 29.28 -11.12
C GLN A 228 6.21 27.88 -11.71
N ARG A 229 5.75 26.84 -11.01
CA ARG A 229 5.72 25.48 -11.51
C ARG A 229 4.86 25.36 -12.77
N PRO A 230 5.41 24.83 -13.88
CA PRO A 230 4.62 24.60 -15.07
C PRO A 230 3.57 23.51 -14.81
N LEU A 231 2.38 23.72 -15.35
CA LEU A 231 1.32 22.71 -15.42
C LEU A 231 1.22 22.22 -16.87
N ILE A 232 0.83 20.96 -17.06
CA ILE A 232 0.61 20.40 -18.40
C ILE A 232 -0.54 21.13 -19.09
N ASP A 233 -1.60 21.41 -18.33
CA ASP A 233 -2.79 22.11 -18.76
C ASP A 233 -3.48 22.73 -17.55
N MET A 234 -3.66 24.06 -17.54
CA MET A 234 -4.30 24.76 -16.43
C MET A 234 -5.79 24.42 -16.28
N GLU A 235 -6.42 23.97 -17.37
CA GLU A 235 -7.86 23.75 -17.41
C GLU A 235 -8.24 22.33 -17.05
N ARG A 236 -7.61 21.34 -17.69
CA ARG A 236 -8.05 19.94 -17.59
C ARG A 236 -7.03 18.97 -17.03
N HIS A 237 -5.77 19.37 -16.90
CA HIS A 237 -4.68 18.48 -16.48
C HIS A 237 -3.70 19.17 -15.53
N GLN A 238 -4.23 19.66 -14.41
CA GLN A 238 -3.41 20.15 -13.31
C GLN A 238 -2.72 19.00 -12.57
N GLY A 239 -3.37 17.83 -12.54
CA GLY A 239 -2.95 16.62 -11.87
C GLY A 239 -2.99 16.71 -10.35
N THR A 240 -3.15 15.57 -9.72
CA THR A 240 -2.95 15.37 -8.28
C THR A 240 -1.98 14.23 -8.07
N TRP A 241 -1.10 14.34 -7.07
CA TRP A 241 -0.41 13.18 -6.56
C TRP A 241 -0.32 13.22 -5.03
N VAL A 242 -0.40 12.03 -4.47
CA VAL A 242 -0.48 11.75 -3.05
C VAL A 242 0.64 10.77 -2.75
N ASP A 243 1.59 11.20 -1.94
CA ASP A 243 2.78 10.44 -1.55
C ASP A 243 2.72 10.21 -0.04
N TRP A 244 2.89 8.97 0.41
CA TRP A 244 2.96 8.71 1.84
C TRP A 244 3.93 7.60 2.20
N GLU A 245 4.46 7.70 3.41
CA GLU A 245 5.36 6.72 4.02
C GLU A 245 4.72 6.22 5.32
N VAL A 246 4.70 4.90 5.50
CA VAL A 246 4.21 4.23 6.71
C VAL A 246 5.35 3.43 7.33
N ASP A 247 5.57 3.65 8.62
CA ASP A 247 6.46 2.84 9.44
C ASP A 247 5.70 1.60 9.92
N CYS A 248 6.03 0.44 9.36
CA CYS A 248 5.44 -0.84 9.72
C CYS A 248 5.89 -1.34 11.10
N SER A 249 6.80 -0.64 11.78
CA SER A 249 7.20 -0.90 13.16
C SER A 249 6.46 -0.05 14.19
N THR A 250 5.60 0.87 13.76
CA THR A 250 4.78 1.72 14.63
C THR A 250 3.31 1.34 14.50
N PRO A 251 2.60 0.97 15.58
CA PRO A 251 1.19 0.59 15.50
C PRO A 251 0.30 1.77 15.08
N VAL A 252 -0.76 1.49 14.34
CA VAL A 252 -1.79 2.46 13.99
C VAL A 252 -3.11 1.73 13.77
N LEU A 253 -4.14 2.11 14.51
CA LEU A 253 -5.42 1.39 14.47
C LEU A 253 -6.43 2.18 13.64
N LEU A 254 -7.10 1.48 12.72
CA LEU A 254 -8.09 2.10 11.84
C LEU A 254 -9.22 2.82 12.62
N ARG A 255 -9.58 2.31 13.80
CA ARG A 255 -10.57 2.92 14.71
C ARG A 255 -10.16 4.29 15.28
N ASP A 256 -8.86 4.58 15.30
CA ASP A 256 -8.31 5.86 15.77
C ASP A 256 -8.09 6.83 14.60
N VAL A 257 -8.06 6.29 13.38
CA VAL A 257 -7.96 7.02 12.10
C VAL A 257 -9.34 7.51 11.65
N LEU A 258 -10.35 6.64 11.73
CA LEU A 258 -11.69 6.91 11.21
C LEU A 258 -12.71 7.18 12.33
N PRO A 259 -13.67 8.10 12.11
CA PRO A 259 -14.74 8.36 13.08
C PRO A 259 -15.73 7.19 13.24
N SER A 260 -15.76 6.23 12.30
CA SER A 260 -16.70 5.11 12.30
C SER A 260 -16.18 3.93 13.13
N LYS A 261 -17.08 3.23 13.83
CA LYS A 261 -16.81 2.03 14.63
C LYS A 261 -16.55 0.78 13.78
N THR A 262 -15.75 0.87 12.72
CA THR A 262 -15.28 -0.30 11.99
C THR A 262 -14.12 -0.90 12.79
N THR A 263 -14.43 -1.96 13.55
CA THR A 263 -13.47 -2.60 14.46
C THR A 263 -12.92 -3.92 13.93
N ARG A 264 -13.36 -4.37 12.75
CA ARG A 264 -12.92 -5.63 12.16
C ARG A 264 -11.80 -5.42 11.15
N SER A 265 -10.83 -6.32 11.19
CA SER A 265 -9.71 -6.38 10.26
C SER A 265 -10.15 -7.14 9.02
N ASP A 266 -10.22 -6.48 7.86
CA ASP A 266 -10.48 -7.14 6.57
C ASP A 266 -9.48 -8.29 6.32
N VAL A 267 -8.23 -8.10 6.78
CA VAL A 267 -7.17 -9.09 6.66
C VAL A 267 -7.52 -10.36 7.46
N LEU A 268 -8.07 -10.22 8.67
CA LEU A 268 -8.52 -11.36 9.47
C LEU A 268 -9.82 -11.99 8.93
N GLU A 269 -10.77 -11.17 8.48
CA GLU A 269 -12.02 -11.65 7.89
C GLU A 269 -11.76 -12.57 6.69
N SER A 270 -10.68 -12.32 5.93
CA SER A 270 -10.30 -13.16 4.78
C SER A 270 -9.92 -14.61 5.12
N ILE A 271 -9.60 -14.89 6.39
CA ILE A 271 -9.19 -16.22 6.87
C ILE A 271 -10.08 -16.75 8.00
N GLU A 272 -11.11 -16.00 8.40
CA GLU A 272 -12.07 -16.40 9.42
C GLU A 272 -13.01 -17.48 8.83
N VAL A 273 -13.12 -18.61 9.53
CA VAL A 273 -14.08 -19.67 9.19
C VAL A 273 -15.36 -19.51 10.03
N ALA A 274 -16.47 -20.11 9.59
CA ALA A 274 -17.80 -19.98 10.22
C ALA A 274 -17.84 -20.30 11.73
N THR A 275 -16.85 -21.03 12.25
CA THR A 275 -16.69 -21.37 13.67
C THR A 275 -15.92 -20.32 14.49
N GLY A 276 -15.51 -19.19 13.89
CA GLY A 276 -14.78 -18.09 14.54
C GLY A 276 -13.26 -18.33 14.70
N PHE A 277 -12.73 -19.41 14.13
CA PHE A 277 -11.30 -19.66 14.06
C PHE A 277 -10.70 -19.02 12.81
N HIS A 278 -9.39 -18.77 12.83
CA HIS A 278 -8.66 -18.27 11.68
C HIS A 278 -7.86 -19.42 11.07
N ARG A 279 -8.20 -19.81 9.84
CA ARG A 279 -7.57 -20.94 9.14
C ARG A 279 -6.83 -20.45 7.91
N VAL A 280 -5.59 -20.92 7.75
CA VAL A 280 -4.77 -20.58 6.59
C VAL A 280 -4.33 -21.86 5.89
N MET A 281 -4.68 -21.97 4.61
CA MET A 281 -4.33 -23.13 3.79
C MET A 281 -2.87 -23.01 3.33
N LEU A 282 -2.01 -23.94 3.72
CA LEU A 282 -0.57 -23.88 3.38
C LEU A 282 -0.33 -23.81 1.87
N ASN A 283 -1.14 -24.52 1.09
CA ASN A 283 -1.06 -24.52 -0.37
C ASN A 283 -1.37 -23.16 -0.98
N GLU A 284 -2.29 -22.39 -0.40
CA GLU A 284 -2.64 -21.06 -0.88
C GLU A 284 -1.52 -20.07 -0.59
N ILE A 285 -0.95 -20.12 0.62
CA ILE A 285 0.20 -19.27 0.96
C ILE A 285 1.39 -19.60 0.05
N ASN A 286 1.70 -20.89 -0.15
CA ASN A 286 2.84 -21.28 -1.00
C ASN A 286 2.66 -20.84 -2.46
N LYS A 287 1.44 -20.90 -3.01
CA LYS A 287 1.12 -20.36 -4.35
C LYS A 287 1.20 -18.83 -4.39
N ALA A 288 0.82 -18.17 -3.31
CA ALA A 288 0.88 -16.72 -3.20
C ALA A 288 2.32 -16.18 -3.15
N VAL A 289 3.25 -16.93 -2.56
CA VAL A 289 4.57 -16.41 -2.18
C VAL A 289 5.68 -16.59 -3.24
N GLY A 290 5.58 -17.55 -4.18
CA GLY A 290 6.64 -17.80 -5.18
C GLY A 290 7.92 -18.43 -4.59
N SER A 291 8.71 -19.12 -5.42
CA SER A 291 9.66 -20.14 -4.95
C SER A 291 10.98 -19.66 -4.32
N ARG A 292 11.37 -18.38 -4.47
CA ARG A 292 12.74 -17.94 -4.08
C ARG A 292 12.91 -17.65 -2.58
N ASN A 293 11.85 -17.31 -1.85
CA ASN A 293 11.85 -17.03 -0.40
C ASN A 293 10.55 -17.48 0.30
N ALA A 294 10.04 -18.67 -0.07
CA ALA A 294 8.72 -19.14 0.36
C ALA A 294 8.54 -19.18 1.90
N GLY A 295 9.55 -19.65 2.63
CA GLY A 295 9.48 -19.78 4.09
C GLY A 295 9.36 -18.43 4.81
N THR A 296 10.23 -17.46 4.51
CA THR A 296 10.22 -16.15 5.19
C THR A 296 8.89 -15.43 5.00
N ALA A 297 8.33 -15.47 3.79
CA ALA A 297 7.07 -14.80 3.52
C ALA A 297 5.85 -15.52 4.11
N VAL A 298 5.86 -16.86 4.19
CA VAL A 298 4.87 -17.61 4.98
C VAL A 298 4.97 -17.19 6.46
N ARG A 299 6.18 -17.13 7.04
CA ARG A 299 6.38 -16.70 8.43
C ARG A 299 5.82 -15.29 8.66
N ASN A 300 6.23 -14.33 7.83
CA ASN A 300 5.78 -12.94 7.94
C ASN A 300 4.26 -12.83 7.90
N ARG A 301 3.63 -13.56 6.98
CA ARG A 301 2.17 -13.59 6.86
C ARG A 301 1.48 -14.13 8.12
N LEU A 302 1.99 -15.24 8.69
CA LEU A 302 1.46 -15.79 9.94
C LEU A 302 1.64 -14.80 11.11
N LEU A 303 2.81 -14.18 11.25
CA LEU A 303 3.06 -13.14 12.26
C LEU A 303 2.11 -11.96 12.11
N ASN A 304 1.89 -11.52 10.88
CA ASN A 304 0.99 -10.41 10.58
C ASN A 304 -0.45 -10.71 10.97
N TYR A 305 -0.95 -11.93 10.76
CA TYR A 305 -2.26 -12.32 11.26
C TYR A 305 -2.32 -12.32 12.80
N LEU A 306 -1.28 -12.84 13.47
CA LEU A 306 -1.22 -12.83 14.94
C LEU A 306 -1.14 -11.41 15.52
N LYS A 307 -0.42 -10.50 14.85
CA LYS A 307 -0.31 -9.08 15.21
C LYS A 307 -1.55 -8.26 14.87
N ALA A 308 -2.31 -8.65 13.84
CA ALA A 308 -3.62 -8.08 13.55
C ALA A 308 -4.69 -8.47 14.59
N GLY A 309 -4.37 -9.37 15.52
CA GLY A 309 -5.25 -9.75 16.63
C GLY A 309 -5.86 -11.14 16.52
N ALA A 310 -5.44 -11.99 15.57
CA ALA A 310 -5.92 -13.37 15.51
C ALA A 310 -5.62 -14.10 16.84
N PRO A 311 -6.64 -14.62 17.56
CA PRO A 311 -6.42 -15.31 18.83
C PRO A 311 -5.53 -16.53 18.66
N SER A 312 -5.80 -17.30 17.60
CA SER A 312 -5.03 -18.45 17.16
C SER A 312 -5.13 -18.61 15.64
N LEU A 313 -4.20 -19.37 15.07
CA LEU A 313 -4.11 -19.72 13.66
C LEU A 313 -4.05 -21.24 13.50
N VAL A 314 -4.87 -21.76 12.60
CA VAL A 314 -4.79 -23.15 12.14
C VAL A 314 -4.13 -23.15 10.77
N VAL A 315 -2.92 -23.70 10.68
CA VAL A 315 -2.22 -23.92 9.41
C VAL A 315 -2.64 -25.29 8.89
N ASP A 316 -3.46 -25.27 7.84
CA ASP A 316 -4.08 -26.47 7.28
C ASP A 316 -3.25 -27.01 6.11
N PHE A 317 -2.80 -28.27 6.24
CA PHE A 317 -2.02 -29.00 5.24
C PHE A 317 -2.89 -29.79 4.27
N THR A 318 -4.22 -29.62 4.29
CA THR A 318 -5.14 -30.31 3.39
C THR A 318 -4.74 -30.11 1.94
N GLY A 319 -4.56 -31.23 1.22
CA GLY A 319 -4.12 -31.26 -0.17
C GLY A 319 -2.61 -31.12 -0.38
N PHE A 320 -1.80 -30.86 0.65
CA PHE A 320 -0.35 -30.87 0.55
C PHE A 320 0.18 -32.32 0.65
N ARG A 321 0.59 -32.88 -0.48
CA ARG A 321 1.09 -34.27 -0.57
C ARG A 321 2.61 -34.40 -0.45
N GLY A 322 3.32 -33.28 -0.40
CA GLY A 322 4.78 -33.24 -0.36
C GLY A 322 5.37 -33.42 1.04
N VAL A 323 6.69 -33.49 1.10
CA VAL A 323 7.46 -33.37 2.35
C VAL A 323 8.01 -31.97 2.45
N VAL A 324 7.83 -31.31 3.59
CA VAL A 324 8.45 -30.00 3.84
C VAL A 324 9.95 -30.17 4.04
N SER A 325 10.77 -29.31 3.44
CA SER A 325 12.21 -29.30 3.71
C SER A 325 12.49 -28.84 5.15
N SER A 326 13.58 -29.31 5.76
CA SER A 326 14.01 -28.86 7.10
C SER A 326 14.24 -27.35 7.16
N SER A 327 14.77 -26.73 6.09
CA SER A 327 14.96 -25.28 6.02
C SER A 327 13.63 -24.52 6.03
N PHE A 328 12.61 -25.02 5.33
CA PHE A 328 11.26 -24.45 5.38
C PHE A 328 10.64 -24.60 6.78
N ALA A 329 10.77 -25.78 7.39
CA ALA A 329 10.24 -26.04 8.73
C ALA A 329 10.87 -25.09 9.78
N ASP A 330 12.20 -24.90 9.72
CA ASP A 330 12.90 -23.93 10.57
C ASP A 330 12.52 -22.48 10.26
N GLU A 331 12.55 -22.09 8.99
CA GLU A 331 12.29 -20.71 8.56
C GLU A 331 10.88 -20.24 8.93
N VAL A 332 9.89 -21.13 8.81
CA VAL A 332 8.49 -20.84 9.13
C VAL A 332 8.23 -21.06 10.61
N PHE A 333 8.32 -22.30 11.09
CA PHE A 333 7.80 -22.68 12.40
C PHE A 333 8.84 -22.55 13.51
N GLY A 334 10.09 -22.92 13.25
CA GLY A 334 11.18 -22.79 14.22
C GLY A 334 11.39 -21.33 14.64
N LYS A 335 11.60 -20.45 13.67
CA LYS A 335 11.78 -19.00 13.91
C LYS A 335 10.51 -18.34 14.45
N LEU A 336 9.31 -18.77 14.02
CA LEU A 336 8.05 -18.29 14.59
C LEU A 336 7.91 -18.67 16.08
N ALA A 337 8.30 -19.88 16.46
CA ALA A 337 8.31 -20.32 17.85
C ALA A 337 9.30 -19.52 18.69
N LEU A 338 10.49 -19.24 18.15
CA LEU A 338 11.48 -18.39 18.82
C LEU A 338 10.96 -16.96 19.02
N GLU A 339 10.33 -16.37 18.00
CA GLU A 339 9.82 -14.98 18.04
C GLU A 339 8.61 -14.81 18.98
N LEU A 340 7.72 -15.81 19.04
CA LEU A 340 6.56 -15.78 19.94
C LEU A 340 6.88 -16.25 21.38
N GLY A 341 7.92 -17.07 21.53
CA GLY A 341 8.16 -17.89 22.70
C GLY A 341 7.35 -19.20 22.69
N GLU A 342 7.83 -20.21 23.41
CA GLU A 342 7.26 -21.57 23.38
C GLU A 342 5.77 -21.61 23.76
N LEU A 343 5.41 -21.05 24.92
CA LEU A 343 4.04 -21.11 25.42
C LEU A 343 3.03 -20.40 24.50
N PRO A 344 3.28 -19.15 24.03
CA PRO A 344 2.41 -18.52 23.06
C PRO A 344 2.33 -19.27 21.73
N PHE A 345 3.44 -19.80 21.21
CA PHE A 345 3.44 -20.58 19.98
C PHE A 345 2.52 -21.81 20.09
N ARG A 346 2.69 -22.64 21.13
CA ARG A 346 1.90 -23.86 21.33
C ARG A 346 0.40 -23.59 21.56
N ARG A 347 0.04 -22.41 22.08
CA ARG A 347 -1.35 -22.02 22.35
C ARG A 347 -2.03 -21.32 21.17
N ARG A 348 -1.26 -20.74 20.26
CA ARG A 348 -1.78 -19.89 19.18
C ARG A 348 -1.56 -20.47 17.79
N VAL A 349 -0.64 -21.40 17.59
CA VAL A 349 -0.36 -21.97 16.26
C VAL A 349 -0.65 -23.47 16.27
N PHE A 350 -1.64 -23.87 15.47
CA PHE A 350 -2.09 -25.25 15.33
C PHE A 350 -1.84 -25.77 13.93
N LEU A 351 -1.44 -27.04 13.81
CA LEU A 351 -1.21 -27.72 12.53
C LEU A 351 -2.26 -28.79 12.32
N GLU A 352 -3.00 -28.71 11.22
CA GLU A 352 -4.09 -29.62 10.87
C GLU A 352 -3.80 -30.36 9.55
N SER A 353 -4.37 -31.56 9.39
CA SER A 353 -4.22 -32.38 8.18
C SER A 353 -2.78 -32.66 7.75
N ILE A 354 -1.85 -32.67 8.71
CA ILE A 354 -0.41 -32.85 8.49
C ILE A 354 0.00 -34.32 8.60
N SER A 355 0.88 -34.77 7.69
CA SER A 355 1.47 -36.12 7.74
C SER A 355 2.42 -36.29 8.93
N GLU A 356 2.59 -37.52 9.42
CA GLU A 356 3.52 -37.82 10.53
C GLU A 356 4.95 -37.35 10.23
N THR A 357 5.42 -37.54 8.99
CA THR A 357 6.75 -37.07 8.55
C THR A 357 6.89 -35.56 8.65
N ASN A 358 5.90 -34.79 8.15
CA ASN A 358 5.95 -33.34 8.19
C ASN A 358 5.83 -32.82 9.63
N ARG A 359 5.00 -33.47 10.46
CA ARG A 359 4.87 -33.16 11.89
C ARG A 359 6.22 -33.33 12.60
N ALA A 360 6.88 -34.48 12.43
CA ALA A 360 8.18 -34.73 13.06
C ALA A 360 9.26 -33.73 12.62
N LEU A 361 9.27 -33.34 11.35
CA LEU A 361 10.21 -32.33 10.82
C LEU A 361 9.98 -30.95 11.44
N ILE A 362 8.72 -30.53 11.56
CA ILE A 362 8.35 -29.24 12.17
C ILE A 362 8.64 -29.25 13.68
N GLU A 363 8.25 -30.30 14.39
CA GLU A 363 8.52 -30.43 15.83
C GLU A 363 10.01 -30.40 16.13
N ARG A 364 10.83 -31.10 15.33
CA ARG A 364 12.28 -31.03 15.45
C ARG A 364 12.83 -29.62 15.21
N ALA A 365 12.33 -28.92 14.19
CA ALA A 365 12.76 -27.55 13.88
C ALA A 365 12.42 -26.57 15.01
N VAL A 366 11.22 -26.70 15.59
CA VAL A 366 10.79 -25.92 16.75
C VAL A 366 11.66 -26.22 17.97
N GLN A 367 11.89 -27.50 18.28
CA GLN A 367 12.70 -27.90 19.44
C GLN A 367 14.13 -27.37 19.35
N MET A 368 14.78 -27.52 18.18
CA MET A 368 16.16 -27.03 17.99
C MET A 368 16.28 -25.52 18.25
N ARG A 369 15.26 -24.72 17.88
CA ARG A 369 15.26 -23.27 18.08
C ARG A 369 14.98 -22.85 19.52
N LEU A 370 14.16 -23.62 20.23
CA LEU A 370 13.84 -23.33 21.63
C LEU A 370 14.95 -23.78 22.59
N ASP A 371 15.73 -24.79 22.21
CA ASP A 371 16.89 -25.29 22.98
C ASP A 371 18.19 -24.50 22.70
N GLU A 372 18.24 -23.68 21.64
CA GLU A 372 19.38 -22.80 21.37
C GLU A 372 19.53 -21.77 22.52
N PRO A 373 20.67 -21.74 23.24
CA PRO A 373 20.87 -20.77 24.30
C PRO A 373 20.86 -19.37 23.68
N VAL A 374 20.00 -18.48 24.23
CA VAL A 374 19.93 -17.08 23.81
C VAL A 374 21.32 -16.48 23.99
N ALA A 375 21.99 -16.13 22.89
CA ALA A 375 23.24 -15.39 22.95
C ALA A 375 22.96 -14.03 23.60
N THR A 376 23.47 -13.86 24.82
CA THR A 376 23.36 -12.64 25.63
C THR A 376 24.06 -11.45 25.02
#